data_AF-A0A0K0Y8G3-F1
#
_entry.id   AF-A0A0K0Y8G3-F1
#
_cell.length_a   1.000
_cell.length_b   1.000
_cell.length_c   1.000
_cell.angle_alpha   90.00
_cell.angle_beta   90.00
_cell.angle_gamma   90.00
#
_symmetry.space_group_name_H-M   'P 1'
#
loop_
_entity.id
_entity.type
_entity.pdbx_description
1 polymer ?
#
loop_
_entity_poly.entity_id
_entity_poly.type
_entity_poly.pdbx_seq_one_letter_code
_entity_poly.pdbx_strand_id
1 'polypeptide(L)'
;MVDQGFDTDRFADGQLYMPEFDVCAEISSTEAGTTVDLAECNDDSMQSIVFSGEGTITPASATDMCLTLADDTRTGRSDTNQIKVLSLETCSEDRAANQTWGNRTVE
;
A
#
# COMPACT_ATOMS: atom_id res chain seq x y z
N MET A 1 15.16 15.52 5.12
CA MET A 1 14.40 14.62 4.24
C MET A 1 13.02 14.55 4.84
N VAL A 2 11.99 14.72 4.03
CA VAL A 2 10.60 14.63 4.48
C VAL A 2 10.29 13.15 4.72
N ASP A 3 9.69 12.81 5.85
CA ASP A 3 9.33 11.42 6.15
C ASP A 3 8.16 10.99 5.26
N GLN A 4 8.29 9.82 4.65
CA GLN A 4 7.25 9.21 3.81
C GLN A 4 6.64 7.99 4.50
N GLY A 5 6.77 7.90 5.82
CA GLY A 5 6.14 6.90 6.66
C GLY A 5 4.63 7.11 6.79
N PHE A 6 3.94 6.01 7.06
CA PHE A 6 2.53 6.02 7.43
C PHE A 6 2.37 6.16 8.95
N ASP A 7 1.32 6.85 9.38
CA ASP A 7 0.95 6.96 10.79
C ASP A 7 0.53 5.58 11.34
N THR A 8 1.08 5.21 12.51
CA THR A 8 0.90 3.86 13.08
C THR A 8 -0.51 3.64 13.63
N ASP A 9 -1.12 4.66 14.22
CA ASP A 9 -2.47 4.53 14.79
C ASP A 9 -3.50 4.41 13.66
N ARG A 10 -3.39 5.25 12.63
CA ARG A 10 -4.23 5.16 11.42
C ARG A 10 -4.02 3.85 10.67
N PHE A 11 -2.78 3.36 10.62
CA PHE A 11 -2.49 2.06 10.02
C PHE A 11 -3.18 0.91 10.76
N ALA A 12 -3.23 0.94 12.10
CA ALA A 12 -3.94 -0.05 12.91
C ALA A 12 -5.47 -0.02 12.67
N ASP A 13 -6.00 1.15 12.32
CA ASP A 13 -7.40 1.34 11.91
C ASP A 13 -7.67 1.02 10.43
N GLY A 14 -6.66 0.50 9.72
CA GLY A 14 -6.80 0.09 8.32
C GLY A 14 -6.68 1.24 7.31
N GLN A 15 -5.97 2.32 7.65
CA GLN A 15 -5.76 3.47 6.77
C GLN A 15 -4.27 3.75 6.56
N LEU A 16 -3.84 3.85 5.31
CA LEU A 16 -2.47 4.22 4.93
C LEU A 16 -2.35 5.76 4.87
N TYR A 17 -2.28 6.41 6.04
CA TYR A 17 -2.21 7.88 6.18
C TYR A 17 -0.78 8.40 6.26
N MET A 18 -0.43 9.40 5.45
CA MET A 18 0.86 10.09 5.46
C MET A 18 0.74 11.45 6.16
N PRO A 19 1.11 11.58 7.45
CA PRO A 19 0.82 12.77 8.26
C PRO A 19 1.51 14.04 7.76
N GLU A 20 2.70 13.92 7.19
CA GLU A 20 3.49 15.06 6.70
C GLU A 20 2.91 15.69 5.42
N PHE A 21 2.10 14.94 4.67
CA PHE A 21 1.45 15.41 3.44
C PHE A 21 -0.06 15.59 3.60
N ASP A 22 -0.63 15.11 4.70
CA ASP A 22 -2.07 15.08 4.99
C ASP A 22 -2.90 14.36 3.89
N VAL A 23 -2.42 13.19 3.48
CA VAL A 23 -3.05 12.36 2.42
C VAL A 23 -3.13 10.90 2.80
N CYS A 24 -4.09 10.19 2.23
CA CYS A 24 -4.30 8.75 2.37
C CYS A 24 -4.05 8.03 1.05
N ALA A 25 -3.59 6.78 1.12
CA ALA A 25 -3.57 5.92 -0.07
C ALA A 25 -5.01 5.58 -0.49
N GLU A 26 -5.28 5.63 -1.79
CA GLU A 26 -6.60 5.40 -2.37
C GLU A 26 -6.51 4.54 -3.62
N ILE A 27 -7.46 3.62 -3.80
CA ILE A 27 -7.67 2.91 -5.06
C ILE A 27 -8.83 3.54 -5.83
N SER A 28 -8.69 3.67 -7.15
CA SER A 28 -9.77 4.24 -7.99
C SER A 28 -10.87 3.22 -8.35
N SER A 29 -10.60 1.93 -8.19
CA SER A 29 -11.55 0.82 -8.37
C SER A 29 -11.02 -0.48 -7.74
N THR A 30 -11.85 -1.52 -7.69
CA THR A 30 -11.46 -2.86 -7.23
C THR A 30 -11.09 -3.81 -8.36
N GLU A 31 -10.73 -3.29 -9.53
CA GLU A 31 -10.34 -4.08 -10.70
C GLU A 31 -8.82 -4.39 -10.69
N ALA A 32 -8.44 -5.48 -11.38
CA ALA A 32 -7.03 -5.81 -11.55
C ALA A 32 -6.33 -4.77 -12.45
N GLY A 33 -5.11 -4.39 -12.08
CA GLY A 33 -4.34 -3.34 -12.73
C GLY A 33 -4.62 -1.92 -12.20
N THR A 34 -5.53 -1.76 -11.24
CA THR A 34 -5.82 -0.44 -10.65
C THR A 34 -4.61 0.10 -9.91
N THR A 35 -4.23 1.34 -10.20
CA THR A 35 -3.15 2.04 -9.50
C THR A 35 -3.59 2.45 -8.09
N VAL A 36 -2.64 2.44 -7.16
CA VAL A 36 -2.78 3.08 -5.85
C VAL A 36 -2.24 4.49 -5.93
N ASP A 37 -3.10 5.47 -5.65
CA ASP A 37 -2.78 6.90 -5.66
C ASP A 37 -2.83 7.49 -4.24
N LEU A 38 -2.51 8.77 -4.12
CA LEU A 38 -2.65 9.54 -2.87
C LEU A 38 -3.75 10.60 -3.05
N ALA A 39 -4.66 10.68 -2.09
CA ALA A 39 -5.78 11.60 -2.09
C ALA A 39 -6.02 12.22 -0.70
N GLU A 40 -6.88 13.23 -0.64
CA GLU A 40 -7.36 13.77 0.64
C GLU A 40 -8.08 12.67 1.42
N CYS A 41 -7.78 12.56 2.71
CA CYS A 41 -8.39 11.54 3.56
C CYS A 41 -9.88 11.83 3.77
N ASN A 42 -10.74 10.85 3.48
CA ASN A 42 -12.20 11.02 3.52
C ASN A 42 -12.94 9.85 4.18
N ASP A 43 -12.21 8.90 4.80
CA ASP A 43 -12.72 7.67 5.41
C ASP A 43 -13.57 6.80 4.46
N ASP A 44 -13.39 6.95 3.14
CA ASP A 44 -14.06 6.13 2.14
C ASP A 44 -13.51 4.70 2.14
N SER A 45 -14.37 3.74 1.78
CA SER A 45 -14.00 2.35 1.54
C SER A 45 -12.82 2.14 0.59
N MET A 46 -12.60 3.07 -0.35
CA MET A 46 -11.47 3.06 -1.29
C MET A 46 -10.13 3.43 -0.64
N GLN A 47 -10.14 3.95 0.59
CA GLN A 47 -8.95 4.26 1.40
C GLN A 47 -8.76 3.26 2.56
N SER A 48 -9.63 2.25 2.66
CA SER A 48 -9.62 1.26 3.73
C SER A 48 -8.96 -0.05 3.29
N ILE A 49 -7.97 -0.48 4.07
CA ILE A 49 -7.23 -1.72 3.88
C ILE A 49 -7.40 -2.68 5.06
N VAL A 50 -7.13 -3.95 4.80
CA VAL A 50 -7.02 -5.02 5.79
C VAL A 50 -5.59 -5.55 5.72
N PHE A 51 -4.91 -5.54 6.88
CA PHE A 51 -3.59 -6.11 7.03
C PHE A 51 -3.35 -6.57 8.47
N SER A 52 -2.84 -7.78 8.65
CA SER A 52 -2.60 -8.38 9.97
C SER A 52 -1.18 -8.15 10.51
N GLY A 53 -0.37 -7.31 9.84
CA GLY A 53 1.04 -7.08 10.19
C GLY A 53 2.02 -7.94 9.37
N GLU A 54 1.53 -9.02 8.76
CA GLU A 54 2.22 -9.86 7.80
C GLU A 54 1.24 -10.45 6.79
N GLY A 55 1.73 -10.84 5.61
CA GLY A 55 0.92 -11.46 4.55
C GLY A 55 0.46 -10.45 3.50
N THR A 56 -0.78 -10.55 3.04
CA THR A 56 -1.32 -9.68 2.00
C THR A 56 -1.95 -8.42 2.58
N ILE A 57 -1.82 -7.30 1.88
CA ILE A 57 -2.64 -6.11 2.12
C ILE A 57 -3.77 -6.11 1.10
N THR A 58 -5.02 -6.07 1.55
CA THR A 58 -6.21 -6.11 0.68
C THR A 58 -7.11 -4.91 0.95
N PRO A 59 -7.83 -4.34 -0.04
CA PRO A 59 -8.90 -3.39 0.23
C PRO A 59 -10.01 -4.03 1.07
N ALA A 60 -10.59 -3.29 2.02
CA ALA A 60 -11.70 -3.80 2.83
C ALA A 60 -12.94 -4.16 2.00
N SER A 61 -13.12 -3.52 0.85
CA SER A 61 -14.22 -3.76 -0.09
C SER A 61 -13.98 -4.94 -1.06
N ALA A 62 -12.75 -5.45 -1.16
CA ALA A 62 -12.36 -6.48 -2.14
C ALA A 62 -11.19 -7.35 -1.62
N THR A 63 -11.50 -8.30 -0.74
CA THR A 63 -10.50 -9.15 -0.06
C THR A 63 -9.83 -10.19 -0.97
N ASP A 64 -10.34 -10.38 -2.18
CA ASP A 64 -9.74 -11.20 -3.24
C ASP A 64 -8.68 -10.45 -4.06
N MET A 65 -8.52 -9.15 -3.78
CA MET A 65 -7.58 -8.25 -4.44
C MET A 65 -6.46 -7.84 -3.49
N CYS A 66 -5.23 -7.85 -3.98
CA CYS A 66 -4.01 -7.66 -3.20
C CYS A 66 -3.17 -6.51 -3.76
N LEU A 67 -2.64 -5.68 -2.86
CA LEU A 67 -1.59 -4.73 -3.21
C LEU A 67 -0.35 -5.48 -3.70
N THR A 68 0.08 -5.17 -4.91
CA THR A 68 1.07 -5.91 -5.66
C THR A 68 2.17 -4.99 -6.16
N LEU A 69 3.43 -5.31 -5.83
CA LEU A 69 4.60 -4.61 -6.33
C LEU A 69 4.89 -4.99 -7.79
N ALA A 70 5.09 -3.99 -8.65
CA ALA A 70 5.60 -4.23 -9.99
C ALA A 70 7.07 -4.69 -9.99
N ASP A 71 7.46 -5.42 -11.04
CA ASP A 71 8.84 -5.89 -11.22
C ASP A 71 9.80 -4.73 -11.51
N ASP A 72 9.34 -3.75 -12.28
CA ASP A 72 10.12 -2.58 -12.65
C ASP A 72 10.54 -1.76 -11.42
N THR A 73 11.81 -1.36 -11.42
CA THR A 73 12.42 -0.57 -10.33
C THR A 73 12.99 0.71 -10.88
N ARG A 74 12.66 1.83 -10.23
CA ARG A 74 13.33 3.11 -10.45
C ARG A 74 14.14 3.47 -9.21
N THR A 75 15.25 4.17 -9.36
CA THR A 75 16.01 4.69 -8.22
C THR A 75 15.56 6.11 -7.89
N GLY A 76 15.65 6.46 -6.61
CA GLY A 76 15.44 7.83 -6.15
C GLY A 76 16.66 8.71 -6.45
N ARG A 77 16.94 9.68 -5.58
CA ARG A 77 18.14 10.54 -5.68
C ARG A 77 19.46 9.77 -5.47
N SER A 78 19.39 8.55 -4.93
CA SER A 78 20.51 7.63 -4.77
C SER A 78 20.03 6.19 -5.00
N ASP A 79 20.98 5.27 -5.15
CA ASP A 79 20.71 3.83 -5.30
C ASP A 79 20.23 3.16 -4.00
N THR A 80 20.20 3.91 -2.89
CA THR A 80 19.73 3.42 -1.59
C THR A 80 18.22 3.25 -1.56
N ASN A 81 17.47 4.13 -2.23
CA ASN A 81 16.02 4.14 -2.21
C ASN A 81 15.46 3.69 -3.55
N GLN A 82 14.64 2.64 -3.53
CA GLN A 82 13.92 2.14 -4.69
C GLN A 82 12.51 2.71 -4.73
N ILE A 83 12.05 3.04 -5.94
CA ILE A 83 10.68 3.46 -6.23
C ILE A 83 10.07 2.34 -7.07
N LYS A 84 9.02 1.74 -6.53
CA LYS A 84 8.25 0.66 -7.15
C LYS A 84 6.84 1.14 -7.44
N VAL A 85 6.25 0.67 -8.54
CA VAL A 85 4.82 0.89 -8.81
C VAL A 85 4.03 -0.11 -7.96
N LEU A 86 2.92 0.38 -7.42
CA LEU A 86 1.97 -0.41 -6.65
C LEU A 86 0.64 -0.44 -7.41
N SER A 87 0.12 -1.64 -7.65
CA SER A 87 -1.21 -1.84 -8.24
C SER A 87 -2.02 -2.84 -7.42
N LEU A 88 -3.32 -2.86 -7.69
CA LEU A 88 -4.22 -3.88 -7.21
C LEU A 88 -4.27 -5.02 -8.23
N GLU A 89 -4.04 -6.25 -7.79
CA GLU A 89 -4.13 -7.46 -8.63
C GLU A 89 -4.90 -8.54 -7.88
N THR A 90 -5.45 -9.54 -8.58
CA THR A 90 -6.00 -10.72 -7.90
C THR A 90 -4.93 -11.37 -7.03
N CYS A 91 -5.28 -11.68 -5.78
CA CYS A 91 -4.41 -12.40 -4.87
C CYS A 91 -4.04 -13.77 -5.45
N SER A 92 -2.75 -14.12 -5.46
CA SER A 92 -2.28 -15.41 -5.97
C SER A 92 -0.97 -15.84 -5.32
N GLU A 93 -0.87 -17.13 -4.99
CA GLU A 93 0.38 -17.74 -4.50
C GLU A 93 1.52 -17.64 -5.53
N ASP A 94 1.19 -17.66 -6.83
CA ASP A 94 2.18 -17.47 -7.91
C ASP A 94 2.82 -16.08 -7.88
N ARG A 95 2.18 -15.10 -7.22
CA ARG A 95 2.63 -13.72 -7.05
C ARG A 95 3.08 -13.40 -5.64
N ALA A 96 3.29 -14.42 -4.78
CA ALA A 96 3.63 -14.22 -3.38
C ALA A 96 4.86 -13.32 -3.18
N ALA A 97 5.86 -13.39 -4.07
CA ALA A 97 7.04 -12.54 -4.02
C ALA A 97 6.74 -11.02 -4.13
N ASN A 98 5.62 -10.66 -4.75
CA ASN A 98 5.19 -9.29 -5.00
C ASN A 98 3.96 -8.88 -4.16
N GLN A 99 3.31 -9.83 -3.49
CA GLN A 99 2.07 -9.63 -2.72
C GLN A 99 2.23 -9.88 -1.21
N THR A 100 3.42 -10.29 -0.76
CA THR A 100 3.70 -10.50 0.67
C THR A 100 4.36 -9.28 1.28
N TRP A 101 3.74 -8.75 2.33
CA TRP A 101 4.13 -7.59 3.09
C TRP A 101 4.40 -7.98 4.54
N GLY A 102 5.19 -7.17 5.23
CA GLY A 102 5.48 -7.33 6.65
C GLY A 102 5.80 -5.99 7.26
N ASN A 103 5.29 -5.74 8.47
CA ASN A 103 5.82 -4.65 9.27
C ASN A 103 7.28 -4.95 9.65
N ARG A 104 8.06 -3.90 9.87
CA ARG A 104 9.39 -4.02 10.45
C ARG A 104 9.35 -3.29 11.77
N THR A 105 9.56 -4.00 12.87
CA THR A 105 9.95 -3.38 14.11
C THR A 105 11.33 -2.77 13.93
N VAL A 106 11.45 -1.48 14.20
CA VAL A 106 12.76 -0.83 14.32
C VAL A 106 13.35 -1.31 15.65
N GLU A 107 14.42 -2.10 15.58
CA GLU A 107 15.26 -2.40 16.75
C GLU A 107 16.20 -1.22 17.06
#